data_AF-A0A812XN83-F1
#
_entry.id   AF-A0A812XN83-F1
#
_cell.length_a   1.000
_cell.length_b   1.000
_cell.length_c   1.000
_cell.angle_alpha   90.00
_cell.angle_beta   90.00
_cell.angle_gamma   90.00
#
_symmetry.space_group_name_H-M   'P 1'
#
loop_
_entity.id
_entity.type
_entity.pdbx_description
1 polymer ?
#
loop_
_entity_poly.entity_id
_entity_poly.type
_entity_poly.pdbx_seq_one_letter_code
_entity_poly.pdbx_strand_id
1 'polypeptide(L)'
;MQLIGTPTAHDVDQVHFTGRYAAYAGADTWYPSWSSDGDLYTPWTDGKVGSIRASSACAGAACMSTTGFARVSGEDPFNLSIKDVGVFESSPSPYHGRYPSASLHYDGVWYYGTYALDNENHEPGAAPEESSESQAAGKHQTGGYCGNWCIQGPFVGFRWSRDGGKTWEEPRKTMANYSDNLFGEAAPNNRSKVKFGAPHVVDLGQNLAHQPNGASDPRLYLVGHGASAPMSPTSWMQGSEVYLARGRPDVERINDAAAWEFYAGNGSWSPGDVSRAKPLVSWGNRTGVTTITYIPAVK
;
A
#
# COMPACT_ATOMS: atom_id res chain seq x y z
N MET A 1 25.70 22.61 -2.62
CA MET A 1 25.31 21.68 -3.71
C MET A 1 24.22 22.38 -4.51
N GLN A 2 24.57 22.80 -5.72
CA GLN A 2 23.76 23.64 -6.59
C GLN A 2 22.66 22.78 -7.20
N LEU A 3 21.40 23.19 -7.06
CA LEU A 3 20.26 22.59 -7.76
C LEU A 3 20.54 22.69 -9.26
N ILE A 4 20.91 21.56 -9.86
CA ILE A 4 20.98 21.40 -11.32
C ILE A 4 19.55 21.61 -11.82
N GLY A 5 19.41 22.45 -12.85
CA GLY A 5 18.15 22.99 -13.33
C GLY A 5 17.04 21.96 -13.52
N THR A 6 15.81 22.43 -13.30
CA THR A 6 14.59 21.75 -13.72
C THR A 6 14.75 21.26 -15.16
N PRO A 7 14.71 19.94 -15.42
CA PRO A 7 14.48 19.46 -16.77
C PRO A 7 13.14 20.07 -17.21
N THR A 8 13.12 20.70 -18.38
CA THR A 8 11.87 21.00 -19.07
C THR A 8 11.11 19.68 -19.20
N ALA A 9 9.98 19.55 -18.52
CA ALA A 9 9.10 18.41 -18.74
C ALA A 9 8.80 18.34 -20.23
N HIS A 10 9.17 17.24 -20.89
CA HIS A 10 8.63 16.95 -22.20
C HIS A 10 7.13 16.72 -22.00
N ASP A 11 6.31 17.53 -22.67
CA ASP A 11 4.86 17.41 -22.58
C ASP A 11 4.45 16.00 -23.00
N VAL A 12 3.87 15.24 -22.08
CA VAL A 12 3.07 14.07 -22.45
C VAL A 12 1.78 14.64 -23.00
N ASP A 13 1.76 14.90 -24.31
CA ASP A 13 0.65 15.59 -24.95
C ASP A 13 -0.64 14.77 -24.90
N GLN A 14 -0.54 13.43 -24.96
CA GLN A 14 -1.69 12.52 -25.00
C GLN A 14 -1.42 11.16 -24.37
N VAL A 15 -2.47 10.58 -23.76
CA VAL A 15 -2.54 9.17 -23.35
C VAL A 15 -3.61 8.50 -24.22
N HIS A 16 -3.27 7.41 -24.91
CA HIS A 16 -4.20 6.66 -25.75
C HIS A 16 -4.51 5.28 -25.18
N PHE A 17 -5.79 4.97 -25.02
CA PHE A 17 -6.24 3.63 -24.66
C PHE A 17 -6.40 2.79 -25.93
N THR A 18 -5.58 1.74 -26.07
CA THR A 18 -5.58 0.89 -27.27
C THR A 18 -6.75 -0.10 -27.32
N GLY A 19 -7.46 -0.28 -26.21
CA GLY A 19 -8.53 -1.27 -26.06
C GLY A 19 -8.06 -2.73 -26.02
N ARG A 20 -6.76 -3.01 -26.23
CA ARG A 20 -6.19 -4.36 -26.11
C ARG A 20 -5.89 -4.67 -24.65
N TYR A 21 -6.37 -5.80 -24.16
CA TYR A 21 -6.08 -6.29 -22.82
C TYR A 21 -6.00 -7.83 -22.79
N ALA A 22 -5.35 -8.36 -21.75
CA ALA A 22 -5.37 -9.77 -21.38
C ALA A 22 -5.71 -9.87 -19.89
N ALA A 23 -6.40 -10.94 -19.49
CA ALA A 23 -6.78 -11.19 -18.09
C ALA A 23 -6.14 -12.50 -17.62
N TYR A 24 -5.44 -12.44 -16.48
CA TYR A 24 -4.64 -13.56 -15.98
C TYR A 24 -5.12 -14.10 -14.63
N ALA A 25 -5.88 -13.29 -13.87
CA ALA A 25 -6.34 -13.63 -12.54
C ALA A 25 -7.70 -13.00 -12.24
N GLY A 26 -8.39 -13.51 -11.22
CA GLY A 26 -9.68 -13.00 -10.74
C GLY A 26 -9.60 -12.63 -9.27
N ALA A 27 -8.71 -11.71 -8.92
CA ALA A 27 -8.50 -11.22 -7.56
C ALA A 27 -8.15 -9.73 -7.55
N ASP A 28 -8.43 -9.05 -6.44
CA ASP A 28 -8.19 -7.63 -6.25
C ASP A 28 -6.76 -7.30 -5.81
N THR A 29 -6.38 -6.03 -5.99
CA THR A 29 -5.17 -5.38 -5.41
C THR A 29 -3.81 -6.00 -5.79
N TRP A 30 -3.42 -5.88 -7.06
CA TRP A 30 -2.11 -6.34 -7.54
C TRP A 30 -1.06 -5.23 -7.45
N TYR A 31 0.02 -5.45 -6.67
CA TYR A 31 1.12 -4.47 -6.51
C TYR A 31 2.46 -5.05 -6.98
N PRO A 32 2.72 -5.12 -8.29
CA PRO A 32 3.94 -5.73 -8.80
C PRO A 32 5.18 -4.92 -8.45
N SER A 33 6.27 -5.62 -8.11
CA SER A 33 7.61 -5.07 -8.03
C SER A 33 8.53 -5.80 -8.99
N TRP A 34 9.30 -5.05 -9.79
CA TRP A 34 10.19 -5.62 -10.79
C TRP A 34 11.55 -5.99 -10.19
N SER A 35 11.84 -7.30 -10.18
CA SER A 35 13.04 -7.88 -9.61
C SER A 35 14.20 -7.93 -10.61
N SER A 36 15.43 -8.04 -10.10
CA SER A 36 16.65 -8.22 -10.90
C SER A 36 16.67 -9.51 -11.73
N ASP A 37 15.85 -10.51 -11.37
CA ASP A 37 15.68 -11.75 -12.15
C ASP A 37 14.70 -11.61 -13.34
N GLY A 38 14.18 -10.41 -13.56
CA GLY A 38 13.29 -10.07 -14.68
C GLY A 38 11.81 -10.29 -14.38
N ASP A 39 11.47 -10.96 -13.28
CA ASP A 39 10.08 -11.24 -12.92
C ASP A 39 9.46 -10.15 -12.04
N LEU A 40 8.13 -10.08 -12.03
CA LEU A 40 7.37 -9.24 -11.11
C LEU A 40 6.94 -10.06 -9.89
N TYR A 41 7.15 -9.51 -8.70
CA TYR A 41 6.70 -10.09 -7.44
C TYR A 41 5.56 -9.25 -6.91
N THR A 42 4.39 -9.88 -6.73
CA THR A 42 3.15 -9.15 -6.53
C THR A 42 2.28 -9.79 -5.46
N PRO A 43 1.81 -9.02 -4.47
CA PRO A 43 0.77 -9.43 -3.57
C PRO A 43 -0.60 -9.17 -4.19
N TRP A 44 -1.61 -9.89 -3.69
CA TRP A 44 -3.02 -9.77 -4.12
C TRP A 44 -3.95 -10.18 -2.97
N THR A 45 -5.24 -9.86 -3.04
CA THR A 45 -6.24 -10.42 -2.11
C THR A 45 -7.64 -10.42 -2.74
N ASP A 46 -8.66 -10.85 -2.01
CA ASP A 46 -10.07 -10.82 -2.40
C ASP A 46 -10.34 -11.41 -3.79
N GLY A 47 -10.31 -12.74 -3.84
CA GLY A 47 -10.59 -13.48 -5.06
C GLY A 47 -9.73 -14.72 -5.18
N LYS A 48 -9.51 -15.15 -6.42
CA LYS A 48 -8.85 -16.42 -6.72
C LYS A 48 -7.80 -16.27 -7.83
N VAL A 49 -6.65 -16.89 -7.60
CA VAL A 49 -5.55 -17.03 -8.56
C VAL A 49 -5.21 -18.50 -8.69
N GLY A 50 -5.42 -19.08 -9.88
CA GLY A 50 -5.36 -20.53 -10.04
C GLY A 50 -6.37 -21.23 -9.14
N SER A 51 -5.92 -22.11 -8.25
CA SER A 51 -6.76 -22.76 -7.23
C SER A 51 -6.77 -22.04 -5.88
N ILE A 52 -5.92 -21.05 -5.68
CA ILE A 52 -5.66 -20.40 -4.40
C ILE A 52 -6.61 -19.21 -4.21
N ARG A 53 -7.22 -19.10 -3.03
CA ARG A 53 -8.15 -18.03 -2.66
C ARG A 53 -7.56 -17.21 -1.51
N ALA A 54 -7.76 -15.90 -1.55
CA ALA A 54 -7.47 -14.98 -0.45
C ALA A 54 -8.70 -14.14 -0.09
N SER A 55 -8.75 -13.69 1.16
CA SER A 55 -9.80 -12.84 1.74
C SER A 55 -9.15 -11.95 2.79
N SER A 56 -9.13 -10.66 2.51
CA SER A 56 -8.58 -9.61 3.38
C SER A 56 -9.48 -9.27 4.56
N ALA A 57 -10.78 -9.59 4.44
CA ALA A 57 -11.79 -9.32 5.42
C ALA A 57 -11.99 -10.52 6.34
N CYS A 58 -11.95 -10.28 7.65
CA CYS A 58 -12.27 -11.28 8.65
C CYS A 58 -12.43 -10.61 10.03
N ALA A 59 -13.14 -11.23 10.97
CA ALA A 59 -13.50 -10.59 12.24
C ALA A 59 -13.44 -11.52 13.45
N GLY A 60 -13.20 -10.92 14.62
CA GLY A 60 -12.97 -11.59 15.89
C GLY A 60 -11.48 -11.78 16.22
N ALA A 61 -11.17 -11.88 17.52
CA ALA A 61 -9.79 -11.87 18.03
C ALA A 61 -8.91 -13.03 17.52
N ALA A 62 -9.52 -14.18 17.20
CA ALA A 62 -8.81 -15.35 16.67
C ALA A 62 -8.77 -15.38 15.13
N CYS A 63 -9.34 -14.38 14.47
CA CYS A 63 -9.50 -14.39 13.03
C CYS A 63 -8.21 -14.02 12.31
N MET A 64 -7.92 -14.77 11.25
CA MET A 64 -6.77 -14.57 10.37
C MET A 64 -7.26 -14.29 8.96
N SER A 65 -7.02 -13.07 8.49
CA SER A 65 -7.19 -12.71 7.09
C SER A 65 -6.08 -13.37 6.26
N THR A 66 -6.32 -13.52 4.96
CA THR A 66 -5.31 -14.02 4.03
C THR A 66 -5.00 -12.95 3.01
N THR A 67 -3.71 -12.73 2.77
CA THR A 67 -3.25 -11.95 1.62
C THR A 67 -2.39 -12.85 0.75
N GLY A 68 -2.71 -12.88 -0.54
CA GLY A 68 -2.04 -13.68 -1.55
C GLY A 68 -0.72 -13.09 -2.00
N PHE A 69 0.08 -13.93 -2.63
CA PHE A 69 1.30 -13.55 -3.32
C PHE A 69 1.47 -14.41 -4.59
N ALA A 70 2.11 -13.86 -5.59
CA ALA A 70 2.43 -14.54 -6.83
C ALA A 70 3.70 -13.95 -7.47
N ARG A 71 4.31 -14.74 -8.34
CA ARG A 71 5.36 -14.32 -9.25
C ARG A 71 4.81 -14.28 -10.67
N VAL A 72 5.11 -13.22 -11.41
CA VAL A 72 4.66 -13.03 -12.79
C VAL A 72 5.87 -12.95 -13.70
N SER A 73 5.88 -13.79 -14.74
CA SER A 73 6.94 -13.85 -15.74
C SER A 73 6.45 -13.46 -17.11
N GLY A 74 7.34 -12.86 -17.90
CA GLY A 74 7.12 -12.50 -19.29
C GLY A 74 7.35 -11.01 -19.54
N GLU A 75 7.80 -10.70 -20.75
CA GLU A 75 8.04 -9.32 -21.20
C GLU A 75 6.88 -8.77 -22.05
N ASP A 76 5.96 -9.66 -22.47
CA ASP A 76 4.77 -9.30 -23.23
C ASP A 76 3.55 -9.25 -22.28
N PRO A 77 2.91 -8.09 -22.07
CA PRO A 77 1.72 -7.98 -21.22
C PRO A 77 0.51 -8.77 -21.77
N PHE A 78 0.56 -9.26 -23.01
CA PHE A 78 -0.44 -10.16 -23.61
C PHE A 78 -0.08 -11.65 -23.50
N ASN A 79 1.09 -11.99 -22.98
CA ASN A 79 1.52 -13.37 -22.74
C ASN A 79 2.33 -13.51 -21.44
N LEU A 80 1.69 -13.17 -20.31
CA LEU A 80 2.26 -13.34 -18.97
C LEU A 80 1.95 -14.73 -18.38
N SER A 81 2.87 -15.23 -17.55
CA SER A 81 2.71 -16.46 -16.77
C SER A 81 2.68 -16.15 -15.28
N ILE A 82 1.60 -16.54 -14.60
CA ILE A 82 1.47 -16.45 -13.15
C ILE A 82 1.91 -17.77 -12.52
N LYS A 83 2.90 -17.72 -11.62
CA LYS A 83 3.50 -18.86 -10.94
C LYS A 83 3.72 -18.57 -9.45
N ASP A 84 4.16 -19.59 -8.71
CA ASP A 84 4.52 -19.49 -7.29
C ASP A 84 3.42 -18.83 -6.43
N VAL A 85 2.16 -19.20 -6.70
CA VAL A 85 0.99 -18.60 -6.06
C VAL A 85 0.81 -19.20 -4.67
N GLY A 86 0.64 -18.34 -3.67
CA GLY A 86 0.35 -18.74 -2.30
C GLY A 86 -0.43 -17.67 -1.54
N VAL A 87 -0.72 -17.96 -0.27
CA VAL A 87 -1.28 -17.00 0.68
C VAL A 87 -0.47 -16.99 1.96
N PHE A 88 -0.56 -15.87 2.67
CA PHE A 88 -0.05 -15.74 4.02
C PHE A 88 -1.15 -15.21 4.93
N GLU A 89 -1.26 -15.80 6.12
CA GLU A 89 -2.28 -15.45 7.11
C GLU A 89 -1.76 -14.42 8.11
N SER A 90 -2.49 -13.33 8.30
CA SER A 90 -2.22 -12.35 9.35
C SER A 90 -3.51 -11.82 9.94
N SER A 91 -3.50 -11.45 11.21
CA SER A 91 -4.70 -10.94 11.86
C SER A 91 -5.03 -9.53 11.38
N PRO A 92 -6.30 -9.22 11.04
CA PRO A 92 -6.73 -7.85 10.78
C PRO A 92 -7.03 -7.06 12.07
N SER A 93 -7.21 -7.75 13.20
CA SER A 93 -7.51 -7.14 14.50
C SER A 93 -6.46 -6.09 14.89
N PRO A 94 -6.86 -4.93 15.46
CA PRO A 94 -8.21 -4.59 15.95
C PRO A 94 -9.16 -4.01 14.89
N TYR A 95 -8.77 -4.05 13.61
CA TYR A 95 -9.61 -3.70 12.48
C TYR A 95 -10.21 -4.99 11.86
N HIS A 96 -10.92 -4.90 10.72
CA HIS A 96 -11.51 -6.06 10.04
C HIS A 96 -10.90 -6.40 8.68
N GLY A 97 -10.24 -5.43 8.06
CA GLY A 97 -9.54 -5.60 6.80
C GLY A 97 -8.05 -5.57 7.03
N ARG A 98 -7.33 -6.50 6.41
CA ARG A 98 -5.88 -6.39 6.23
C ARG A 98 -5.54 -6.68 4.78
N TYR A 99 -5.19 -5.61 4.08
CA TYR A 99 -4.98 -5.61 2.64
C TYR A 99 -3.49 -5.59 2.32
N PRO A 100 -3.10 -6.22 1.20
CA PRO A 100 -1.77 -6.06 0.67
C PRO A 100 -1.52 -4.62 0.23
N SER A 101 -0.26 -4.22 0.25
CA SER A 101 0.23 -2.93 -0.23
C SER A 101 1.73 -3.02 -0.45
N ALA A 102 2.40 -1.87 -0.66
CA ALA A 102 3.85 -1.71 -0.67
C ALA A 102 4.66 -3.00 -0.93
N SER A 103 4.74 -3.42 -2.20
CA SER A 103 5.58 -4.54 -2.62
C SER A 103 6.90 -4.03 -3.14
N LEU A 104 8.00 -4.63 -2.71
CA LEU A 104 9.32 -4.38 -3.25
C LEU A 104 10.12 -5.68 -3.27
N HIS A 105 10.59 -6.09 -4.44
CA HIS A 105 11.67 -7.05 -4.56
C HIS A 105 12.96 -6.29 -4.82
N TYR A 106 13.91 -6.39 -3.89
CA TYR A 106 15.19 -5.71 -3.96
C TYR A 106 16.31 -6.62 -3.46
N ASP A 107 17.32 -6.82 -4.29
CA ASP A 107 18.54 -7.57 -3.98
C ASP A 107 18.28 -8.96 -3.36
N GLY A 108 17.36 -9.71 -3.98
CA GLY A 108 16.99 -11.06 -3.55
C GLY A 108 16.04 -11.13 -2.34
N VAL A 109 15.59 -9.98 -1.82
CA VAL A 109 14.62 -9.91 -0.72
C VAL A 109 13.30 -9.34 -1.24
N TRP A 110 12.21 -10.05 -0.95
CA TRP A 110 10.86 -9.56 -1.21
C TRP A 110 10.25 -9.00 0.06
N TYR A 111 10.08 -7.69 0.10
CA TYR A 111 9.32 -6.94 1.10
C TYR A 111 7.86 -6.81 0.66
N TYR A 112 6.93 -7.13 1.55
CA TYR A 112 5.50 -7.15 1.31
C TYR A 112 4.80 -6.42 2.46
N GLY A 113 4.31 -5.22 2.18
CA GLY A 113 3.56 -4.40 3.12
C GLY A 113 2.08 -4.76 3.25
N THR A 114 1.48 -4.53 4.43
CA THR A 114 0.02 -4.58 4.60
C THR A 114 -0.51 -3.34 5.33
N TYR A 115 -1.77 -2.99 5.08
CA TYR A 115 -2.49 -1.94 5.81
C TYR A 115 -3.84 -2.44 6.28
N ALA A 116 -4.41 -1.72 7.24
CA ALA A 116 -5.69 -2.08 7.84
C ALA A 116 -6.86 -1.24 7.30
N LEU A 117 -8.07 -1.79 7.36
CA LEU A 117 -9.33 -1.13 7.02
C LEU A 117 -10.43 -1.52 8.00
N ASP A 118 -11.42 -0.64 8.17
CA ASP A 118 -12.58 -0.90 9.02
C ASP A 118 -13.85 -0.20 8.50
N ASN A 119 -14.99 -0.48 9.13
CA ASN A 119 -16.27 0.17 8.85
C ASN A 119 -16.80 0.93 10.08
N GLU A 120 -17.57 1.99 9.83
CA GLU A 120 -18.25 2.74 10.90
C GLU A 120 -19.39 1.88 11.48
N ASN A 121 -19.60 1.95 12.81
CA ASN A 121 -20.50 1.13 13.65
C ASN A 121 -19.92 -0.15 14.27
N HIS A 122 -18.60 -0.29 14.39
CA HIS A 122 -18.01 -1.39 15.12
C HIS A 122 -17.58 -1.06 16.56
N GLU A 123 -17.95 -1.94 17.50
CA GLU A 123 -17.35 -2.06 18.84
C GLU A 123 -16.19 -3.07 18.81
N PRO A 124 -14.96 -2.69 19.21
CA PRO A 124 -13.76 -3.54 19.09
C PRO A 124 -13.97 -4.97 19.59
N GLY A 125 -13.78 -5.96 18.70
CA GLY A 125 -13.82 -7.38 19.03
C GLY A 125 -15.21 -8.04 18.91
N ALA A 126 -16.23 -7.32 18.46
CA ALA A 126 -17.49 -7.93 18.05
C ALA A 126 -17.34 -8.66 16.70
N ALA A 127 -18.21 -9.62 16.41
CA ALA A 127 -18.42 -10.03 15.02
C ALA A 127 -18.96 -8.82 14.24
N PRO A 128 -18.74 -8.71 12.91
CA PRO A 128 -19.47 -7.74 12.12
C PRO A 128 -20.94 -8.06 12.34
N GLU A 129 -21.77 -7.07 12.67
CA GLU A 129 -23.20 -7.27 12.41
C GLU A 129 -23.31 -7.66 10.94
N GLU A 130 -24.02 -8.77 10.66
CA GLU A 130 -24.16 -9.33 9.31
C GLU A 130 -24.25 -8.20 8.30
N SER A 131 -23.25 -8.16 7.42
CA SER A 131 -23.18 -7.37 6.21
C SER A 131 -24.49 -6.66 5.84
N SER A 132 -24.59 -5.39 6.22
CA SER A 132 -25.41 -4.42 5.47
C SER A 132 -24.88 -4.18 4.04
N GLU A 133 -23.87 -4.96 3.62
CA GLU A 133 -23.52 -5.29 2.22
C GLU A 133 -24.76 -5.76 1.40
N SER A 134 -25.91 -6.00 2.04
CA SER A 134 -27.20 -6.27 1.40
C SER A 134 -28.29 -5.17 1.45
N GLN A 135 -28.13 -4.03 2.15
CA GLN A 135 -29.24 -3.06 2.24
C GLN A 135 -28.82 -1.58 2.30
N ALA A 136 -28.68 -0.96 1.13
CA ALA A 136 -29.38 0.27 0.73
C ALA A 136 -28.60 1.04 -0.35
N ALA A 137 -28.68 0.56 -1.59
CA ALA A 137 -28.60 1.47 -2.73
C ALA A 137 -29.77 2.47 -2.61
N GLY A 138 -29.56 3.63 -1.97
CA GLY A 138 -30.64 4.61 -1.85
C GLY A 138 -30.53 5.76 -0.84
N LYS A 139 -29.48 5.88 -0.02
CA LYS A 139 -29.38 6.99 0.95
C LYS A 139 -28.00 7.66 0.98
N HIS A 140 -27.63 8.36 -0.09
CA HIS A 140 -26.54 9.36 -0.01
C HIS A 140 -26.98 10.67 -0.67
N GLN A 141 -27.62 11.53 0.12
CA GLN A 141 -27.74 12.94 -0.18
C GLN A 141 -26.66 13.70 0.62
N THR A 142 -25.69 14.29 -0.09
CA THR A 142 -24.77 15.37 0.34
C THR A 142 -23.55 15.10 1.25
N GLY A 143 -23.34 13.88 1.76
CA GLY A 143 -22.08 13.48 2.45
C GLY A 143 -21.45 12.29 1.74
N GLY A 144 -20.14 12.31 1.51
CA GLY A 144 -19.42 11.35 0.65
C GLY A 144 -19.80 9.88 0.85
N TYR A 145 -19.78 9.13 -0.25
CA TYR A 145 -19.93 7.67 -0.26
C TYR A 145 -18.71 7.04 0.42
N CYS A 146 -18.90 6.15 1.41
CA CYS A 146 -17.83 5.23 1.79
C CYS A 146 -18.22 3.77 1.46
N GLY A 147 -19.47 3.35 1.71
CA GLY A 147 -20.07 2.10 1.20
C GLY A 147 -19.47 0.81 1.77
N ASN A 148 -18.16 0.64 1.63
CA ASN A 148 -17.33 -0.41 2.19
C ASN A 148 -15.98 0.18 2.61
N TRP A 149 -15.40 -0.32 3.69
CA TRP A 149 -14.14 0.13 4.28
C TRP A 149 -14.09 1.63 4.56
N CYS A 150 -15.07 2.10 5.32
CA CYS A 150 -15.28 3.52 5.65
C CYS A 150 -14.18 4.16 6.50
N ILE A 151 -13.32 3.36 7.11
CA ILE A 151 -12.21 3.81 7.95
C ILE A 151 -10.90 3.32 7.33
N GLN A 152 -10.04 4.26 6.96
CA GLN A 152 -8.67 3.95 6.55
C GLN A 152 -7.79 3.72 7.78
N GLY A 153 -7.37 2.47 7.99
CA GLY A 153 -6.40 2.10 9.00
C GLY A 153 -4.95 2.34 8.55
N PRO A 154 -3.99 2.15 9.47
CA PRO A 154 -2.58 2.44 9.26
C PRO A 154 -1.88 1.39 8.42
N PHE A 155 -0.68 1.75 7.97
CA PHE A 155 0.28 0.81 7.40
C PHE A 155 0.92 -0.04 8.49
N VAL A 156 0.57 -1.33 8.55
CA VAL A 156 1.02 -2.27 9.59
C VAL A 156 2.54 -2.46 9.55
N GLY A 157 3.11 -2.48 8.36
CA GLY A 157 4.53 -2.72 8.11
C GLY A 157 4.72 -3.86 7.12
N PHE A 158 5.95 -4.37 7.05
CA PHE A 158 6.37 -5.35 6.08
C PHE A 158 6.53 -6.74 6.70
N ARG A 159 6.11 -7.77 5.97
CA ARG A 159 6.75 -9.08 6.02
C ARG A 159 7.82 -9.16 4.94
N TRP A 160 8.78 -10.06 5.09
CA TRP A 160 9.78 -10.27 4.05
C TRP A 160 10.07 -11.75 3.81
N SER A 161 10.54 -12.04 2.59
CA SER A 161 11.00 -13.34 2.16
C SER A 161 12.37 -13.22 1.49
N ARG A 162 13.25 -14.19 1.74
CA ARG A 162 14.58 -14.30 1.12
C ARG A 162 14.67 -15.42 0.08
N ASP A 163 13.54 -16.07 -0.21
CA ASP A 163 13.47 -17.27 -1.04
C ASP A 163 12.32 -17.23 -2.06
N GLY A 164 11.92 -16.02 -2.45
CA GLY A 164 10.90 -15.78 -3.47
C GLY A 164 9.47 -16.08 -3.00
N GLY A 165 9.21 -15.95 -1.71
CA GLY A 165 7.88 -16.11 -1.10
C GLY A 165 7.59 -17.52 -0.58
N LYS A 166 8.58 -18.42 -0.50
CA LYS A 166 8.39 -19.77 0.05
C LYS A 166 8.32 -19.74 1.57
N THR A 167 9.14 -18.91 2.20
CA THR A 167 9.11 -18.63 3.64
C THR A 167 9.05 -17.12 3.89
N TRP A 168 8.45 -16.74 5.02
CA TRP A 168 8.17 -15.37 5.37
C TRP A 168 8.45 -15.10 6.85
N GLU A 169 9.02 -13.95 7.14
CA GLU A 169 9.13 -13.38 8.49
C GLU A 169 8.19 -12.16 8.59
N GLU A 170 7.33 -12.12 9.60
CA GLU A 170 6.42 -10.99 9.85
C GLU A 170 6.45 -10.58 11.32
N PRO A 171 7.04 -9.42 11.67
CA PRO A 171 7.15 -8.99 13.05
C PRO A 171 5.80 -8.59 13.66
N ARG A 172 4.85 -8.14 12.84
CA ARG A 172 3.50 -7.71 13.27
C ARG A 172 2.40 -8.60 12.70
N LYS A 173 2.50 -9.91 12.89
CA LYS A 173 1.46 -10.86 12.44
C LYS A 173 0.10 -10.58 13.07
N THR A 174 0.10 -10.10 14.31
CA THR A 174 -1.06 -9.57 15.02
C THR A 174 -0.70 -8.21 15.60
N MET A 175 -1.55 -7.20 15.41
CA MET A 175 -1.36 -5.89 16.05
C MET A 175 -1.90 -5.96 17.48
N ALA A 176 -1.11 -5.52 18.46
CA ALA A 176 -1.52 -5.50 19.87
C ALA A 176 -2.59 -4.44 20.18
N ASN A 177 -2.63 -3.36 19.39
CA ASN A 177 -3.60 -2.27 19.49
C ASN A 177 -3.62 -1.44 18.19
N TYR A 178 -4.49 -0.43 18.10
CA TYR A 178 -4.67 0.39 16.90
C TYR A 178 -3.41 1.12 16.41
N SER A 179 -2.45 1.38 17.29
CA SER A 179 -1.17 2.05 17.01
C SER A 179 0.02 1.10 16.90
N ASP A 180 -0.17 -0.21 17.04
CA ASP A 180 0.90 -1.20 16.84
C ASP A 180 1.12 -1.47 15.35
N ASN A 181 1.80 -0.52 14.70
CA ASN A 181 2.10 -0.54 13.27
C ASN A 181 3.41 0.20 13.00
N LEU A 182 3.81 0.30 11.73
CA LEU A 182 5.12 0.82 11.38
C LEU A 182 5.33 2.29 11.79
N PHE A 183 4.30 3.12 11.70
CA PHE A 183 4.43 4.58 11.93
C PHE A 183 3.73 5.06 13.20
N GLY A 184 3.06 4.18 13.94
CA GLY A 184 2.31 4.53 15.14
C GLY A 184 1.02 5.32 14.87
N GLU A 185 0.57 5.38 13.62
CA GLU A 185 -0.69 6.06 13.26
C GLU A 185 -1.90 5.22 13.69
N ALA A 186 -3.03 5.83 14.01
CA ALA A 186 -4.21 5.09 14.45
C ALA A 186 -5.51 5.79 14.00
N ALA A 187 -6.51 4.99 13.64
CA ALA A 187 -7.84 5.47 13.27
C ALA A 187 -8.96 4.63 13.91
N PRO A 188 -9.03 4.51 15.26
CA PRO A 188 -9.95 3.58 15.93
C PRO A 188 -11.44 3.90 15.77
N ASN A 189 -11.80 5.12 15.36
CA ASN A 189 -13.19 5.61 15.33
C ASN A 189 -13.43 6.64 14.22
N ASN A 190 -12.59 6.62 13.19
CA ASN A 190 -12.54 7.63 12.14
C ASN A 190 -12.41 9.09 12.62
N ARG A 191 -12.04 9.36 13.88
CA ARG A 191 -11.77 10.75 14.35
C ARG A 191 -10.31 11.10 14.15
N SER A 192 -9.43 10.19 14.53
CA SER A 192 -8.01 10.24 14.19
C SER A 192 -7.81 9.81 12.73
N LYS A 193 -6.88 10.45 12.05
CA LYS A 193 -6.57 10.21 10.63
C LYS A 193 -5.17 9.63 10.48
N VAL A 194 -5.01 8.81 9.45
CA VAL A 194 -3.70 8.33 9.01
C VAL A 194 -3.25 9.15 7.80
N LYS A 195 -1.93 9.36 7.71
CA LYS A 195 -1.26 9.99 6.59
C LYS A 195 -0.83 8.96 5.56
N PHE A 196 -0.42 7.76 5.99
CA PHE A 196 -0.01 6.68 5.10
C PHE A 196 -1.06 5.55 5.09
N GLY A 197 -2.25 5.87 4.57
CA GLY A 197 -3.24 4.88 4.18
C GLY A 197 -2.88 4.22 2.85
N ALA A 198 -3.07 2.91 2.77
CA ALA A 198 -2.79 2.07 1.59
C ALA A 198 -1.50 2.46 0.83
N PRO A 199 -0.32 2.50 1.47
CA PRO A 199 0.87 3.03 0.83
C PRO A 199 1.44 2.07 -0.23
N HIS A 200 1.93 2.61 -1.33
CA HIS A 200 2.61 1.87 -2.38
C HIS A 200 4.08 2.26 -2.46
N VAL A 201 4.92 1.31 -2.85
CA VAL A 201 6.30 1.60 -3.21
C VAL A 201 6.28 2.41 -4.51
N VAL A 202 7.02 3.51 -4.55
CA VAL A 202 7.25 4.27 -5.78
C VAL A 202 8.06 3.39 -6.72
N ASP A 203 7.54 3.15 -7.91
CA ASP A 203 8.20 2.34 -8.92
C ASP A 203 9.36 3.14 -9.54
N LEU A 204 10.57 2.73 -9.20
CA LEU A 204 11.83 3.30 -9.67
C LEU A 204 12.54 2.35 -10.64
N GLY A 205 11.77 1.48 -11.30
CA GLY A 205 12.25 0.48 -12.25
C GLY A 205 12.81 -0.76 -11.59
N GLN A 206 13.34 -1.65 -12.44
CA GLN A 206 13.88 -2.95 -12.06
C GLN A 206 14.88 -2.81 -10.90
N ASN A 207 14.63 -3.52 -9.80
CA ASN A 207 15.52 -3.56 -8.64
C ASN A 207 15.95 -2.16 -8.14
N LEU A 208 15.03 -1.19 -8.19
CA LEU A 208 15.27 0.23 -7.84
C LEU A 208 16.36 0.92 -8.69
N ALA A 209 16.56 0.52 -9.94
CA ALA A 209 17.63 1.04 -10.82
C ALA A 209 17.66 2.58 -10.95
N HIS A 210 16.54 3.28 -10.77
CA HIS A 210 16.44 4.72 -10.95
C HIS A 210 16.29 5.52 -9.64
N GLN A 211 16.52 4.89 -8.49
CA GLN A 211 16.48 5.60 -7.21
C GLN A 211 17.60 6.65 -7.10
N PRO A 212 17.31 7.84 -6.53
CA PRO A 212 18.16 9.02 -6.67
C PRO A 212 19.43 9.02 -5.79
N ASN A 213 19.53 8.15 -4.79
CA ASN A 213 20.63 8.16 -3.83
C ASN A 213 21.83 7.31 -4.27
N GLY A 214 21.71 6.53 -5.36
CA GLY A 214 22.74 5.63 -5.84
C GLY A 214 22.95 4.38 -4.98
N ALA A 215 23.72 3.41 -5.48
CA ALA A 215 23.85 2.08 -4.87
C ALA A 215 24.47 2.06 -3.46
N SER A 216 25.19 3.11 -3.06
CA SER A 216 25.80 3.22 -1.73
C SER A 216 24.81 3.63 -0.62
N ASP A 217 23.65 4.18 -0.99
CA ASP A 217 22.58 4.52 -0.05
C ASP A 217 21.21 4.20 -0.67
N PRO A 218 20.88 2.92 -0.94
CA PRO A 218 19.63 2.57 -1.58
C PRO A 218 18.44 3.02 -0.74
N ARG A 219 17.50 3.71 -1.38
CA ARG A 219 16.24 4.13 -0.75
C ARG A 219 15.06 3.55 -1.50
N LEU A 220 14.11 3.01 -0.74
CA LEU A 220 12.74 2.86 -1.22
C LEU A 220 11.94 4.09 -0.80
N TYR A 221 10.90 4.40 -1.58
CA TYR A 221 9.98 5.48 -1.30
C TYR A 221 8.57 4.91 -1.19
N LEU A 222 7.81 5.35 -0.20
CA LEU A 222 6.40 5.04 -0.03
C LEU A 222 5.56 6.27 -0.34
N VAL A 223 4.57 6.11 -1.19
CA VAL A 223 3.50 7.10 -1.40
C VAL A 223 2.21 6.54 -0.83
N GLY A 224 1.51 7.33 -0.02
CA GLY A 224 0.23 6.93 0.58
C GLY A 224 -0.75 8.08 0.57
N HIS A 225 -2.05 7.76 0.53
CA HIS A 225 -3.09 8.76 0.71
C HIS A 225 -3.52 8.83 2.16
N GLY A 226 -4.09 9.96 2.55
CA GLY A 226 -4.55 10.15 3.91
C GLY A 226 -5.25 11.47 4.12
N ALA A 227 -5.32 11.86 5.38
CA ALA A 227 -5.71 13.21 5.79
C ALA A 227 -5.09 13.58 7.13
N SER A 228 -5.10 14.87 7.43
CA SER A 228 -4.66 15.45 8.70
C SER A 228 -5.78 16.20 9.43
N ALA A 229 -6.80 16.68 8.71
CA ALA A 229 -7.93 17.37 9.30
C ALA A 229 -8.94 16.36 9.90
N PRO A 230 -9.41 16.55 11.15
CA PRO A 230 -10.33 15.61 11.80
C PRO A 230 -11.63 15.33 11.05
N MET A 231 -12.10 16.28 10.24
CA MET A 231 -13.36 16.17 9.50
C MET A 231 -13.17 15.76 8.02
N SER A 232 -11.94 15.55 7.56
CA SER A 232 -11.70 15.05 6.19
C SER A 232 -12.10 13.58 6.08
N PRO A 233 -12.95 13.19 5.14
CA PRO A 233 -13.09 11.79 4.73
C PRO A 233 -11.74 11.10 4.48
N THR A 234 -11.54 9.97 5.15
CA THR A 234 -10.43 9.05 4.89
C THR A 234 -10.93 7.61 5.01
N SER A 235 -11.13 6.97 3.87
CA SER A 235 -11.62 5.60 3.74
C SER A 235 -10.77 4.86 2.73
N TRP A 236 -11.12 3.61 2.45
CA TRP A 236 -10.50 2.91 1.33
C TRP A 236 -10.73 3.68 0.02
N MET A 237 -9.65 3.93 -0.71
CA MET A 237 -9.63 4.72 -1.95
C MET A 237 -10.12 6.18 -1.84
N GLN A 238 -10.25 6.74 -0.63
CA GLN A 238 -10.62 8.13 -0.43
C GLN A 238 -9.71 8.81 0.60
N GLY A 239 -9.24 10.00 0.25
CA GLY A 239 -8.51 10.87 1.14
C GLY A 239 -8.62 12.34 0.73
N SER A 240 -7.86 13.17 1.43
CA SER A 240 -7.70 14.60 1.11
C SER A 240 -6.27 14.98 0.78
N GLU A 241 -5.30 14.13 1.10
CA GLU A 241 -3.88 14.41 1.05
C GLU A 241 -3.09 13.20 0.54
N VAL A 242 -1.92 13.47 -0.03
CA VAL A 242 -0.94 12.44 -0.46
C VAL A 242 0.39 12.73 0.23
N TYR A 243 1.00 11.71 0.83
CA TYR A 243 2.24 11.81 1.59
C TYR A 243 3.34 10.95 0.99
N LEU A 244 4.58 11.31 1.31
CA LEU A 244 5.78 10.61 0.86
C LEU A 244 6.69 10.31 2.04
N ALA A 245 7.14 9.07 2.14
CA ALA A 245 8.17 8.63 3.06
C ALA A 245 9.28 7.91 2.29
N ARG A 246 10.47 7.80 2.88
CA ARG A 246 11.55 6.98 2.35
C ARG A 246 12.25 6.23 3.46
N GLY A 247 12.74 5.04 3.13
CA GLY A 247 13.42 4.14 4.05
C GLY A 247 14.52 3.39 3.31
N ARG A 248 15.26 2.55 4.03
CA ARG A 248 16.21 1.62 3.41
C ARG A 248 15.55 0.25 3.21
N PRO A 249 15.75 -0.39 2.05
CA PRO A 249 15.24 -1.74 1.79
C PRO A 249 16.17 -2.77 2.44
N ASP A 250 16.18 -2.78 3.78
CA ASP A 250 16.95 -3.74 4.60
C ASP A 250 16.06 -4.32 5.71
N VAL A 251 16.14 -5.64 5.95
CA VAL A 251 15.19 -6.31 6.85
C VAL A 251 15.34 -5.86 8.30
N GLU A 252 16.53 -5.39 8.70
CA GLU A 252 16.83 -4.96 10.05
C GLU A 252 16.12 -3.63 10.38
N ARG A 253 15.92 -2.76 9.39
CA ARG A 253 15.38 -1.40 9.59
C ARG A 253 14.01 -1.18 8.96
N ILE A 254 13.59 -1.99 7.98
CA ILE A 254 12.35 -1.74 7.22
C ILE A 254 11.12 -1.62 8.12
N ASN A 255 11.11 -2.32 9.26
CA ASN A 255 10.03 -2.28 10.25
C ASN A 255 10.30 -1.40 11.48
N ASP A 256 11.39 -0.64 11.49
CA ASP A 256 11.73 0.34 12.52
C ASP A 256 11.33 1.75 12.08
N ALA A 257 10.32 2.33 12.74
CA ALA A 257 9.82 3.69 12.48
C ALA A 257 10.95 4.74 12.46
N ALA A 258 11.95 4.61 13.33
CA ALA A 258 13.04 5.57 13.46
C ALA A 258 13.99 5.58 12.25
N ALA A 259 13.98 4.51 11.45
CA ALA A 259 14.79 4.41 10.24
C ALA A 259 14.13 5.04 8.99
N TRP A 260 12.88 5.51 9.12
CA TRP A 260 12.14 6.17 8.05
C TRP A 260 12.31 7.69 8.10
N GLU A 261 12.23 8.31 6.94
CA GLU A 261 12.20 9.76 6.79
C GLU A 261 10.92 10.17 6.07
N PHE A 262 10.24 11.18 6.59
CA PHE A 262 8.98 11.68 6.05
C PHE A 262 9.18 13.02 5.36
N TYR A 263 8.59 13.21 4.18
CA TYR A 263 8.66 14.50 3.49
C TYR A 263 8.05 15.60 4.35
N ALA A 264 8.80 16.67 4.61
CA ALA A 264 8.45 17.75 5.53
C ALA A 264 8.16 19.09 4.82
N GLY A 265 7.99 19.07 3.49
CA GLY A 265 7.82 20.24 2.64
C GLY A 265 9.14 20.86 2.20
N ASN A 266 9.12 21.65 1.13
CA ASN A 266 10.26 22.43 0.62
C ASN A 266 11.54 21.58 0.44
N GLY A 267 11.39 20.33 -0.03
CA GLY A 267 12.52 19.41 -0.25
C GLY A 267 13.18 18.87 1.02
N SER A 268 12.61 19.14 2.20
CA SER A 268 13.13 18.70 3.49
C SER A 268 12.53 17.37 3.93
N TRP A 269 13.25 16.63 4.77
CA TRP A 269 12.85 15.33 5.31
C TRP A 269 12.92 15.34 6.85
N SER A 270 11.97 14.68 7.51
CA SER A 270 11.91 14.54 8.97
C SER A 270 12.17 13.08 9.35
N PRO A 271 13.26 12.77 10.09
CA PRO A 271 13.56 11.40 10.50
C PRO A 271 12.63 10.94 11.62
N GLY A 272 12.09 9.73 11.51
CA GLY A 272 11.39 8.99 12.56
C GLY A 272 10.02 9.51 13.01
N ASP A 273 9.59 10.68 12.53
CA ASP A 273 8.38 11.34 13.03
C ASP A 273 7.34 11.61 11.93
N VAL A 274 6.35 10.71 11.83
CA VAL A 274 5.23 10.82 10.89
C VAL A 274 4.36 12.05 11.16
N SER A 275 4.31 12.55 12.40
CA SER A 275 3.52 13.74 12.75
C SER A 275 4.01 14.99 12.00
N ARG A 276 5.30 15.01 11.62
CA ARG A 276 5.96 16.08 10.86
C ARG A 276 5.79 15.96 9.35
N ALA A 277 5.27 14.82 8.86
CA ALA A 277 5.01 14.61 7.44
C ALA A 277 4.04 15.69 6.91
N LYS A 278 4.41 16.31 5.80
CA LYS A 278 3.57 17.25 5.05
C LYS A 278 3.11 16.61 3.74
N PRO A 279 1.93 16.98 3.24
CA PRO A 279 1.43 16.45 1.98
C PRO A 279 2.31 16.92 0.81
N LEU A 280 2.50 16.05 -0.18
CA LEU A 280 2.93 16.43 -1.53
C LEU A 280 1.82 17.19 -2.26
N VAL A 281 0.57 16.73 -2.09
CA VAL A 281 -0.64 17.28 -2.70
C VAL A 281 -1.75 17.28 -1.66
N SER A 282 -2.50 18.38 -1.59
CA SER A 282 -3.75 18.48 -0.84
C SER A 282 -4.89 18.79 -1.80
N TRP A 283 -5.86 17.89 -1.90
CA TRP A 283 -7.06 18.07 -2.70
C TRP A 283 -8.25 17.44 -1.97
N GLY A 284 -8.95 18.27 -1.18
CA GLY A 284 -9.98 17.82 -0.26
C GLY A 284 -11.00 16.86 -0.89
N ASN A 285 -11.12 15.66 -0.30
CA ASN A 285 -12.00 14.56 -0.68
C ASN A 285 -11.84 14.08 -2.14
N ARG A 286 -10.68 14.33 -2.74
CA ARG A 286 -10.40 14.04 -4.16
C ARG A 286 -9.08 13.30 -4.36
N THR A 287 -8.44 12.87 -3.27
CA THR A 287 -7.34 11.91 -3.34
C THR A 287 -7.86 10.51 -3.02
N GLY A 288 -7.03 9.50 -3.26
CA GLY A 288 -7.31 8.10 -3.00
C GLY A 288 -6.04 7.28 -3.21
N VAL A 289 -6.18 5.97 -3.43
CA VAL A 289 -5.04 5.09 -3.70
C VAL A 289 -4.13 5.71 -4.76
N THR A 290 -2.90 6.01 -4.35
CA THR A 290 -1.93 6.76 -5.16
C THR A 290 -0.75 5.87 -5.49
N THR A 291 -0.28 5.94 -6.73
CA THR A 291 0.95 5.31 -7.20
C THR A 291 1.82 6.37 -7.88
N ILE A 292 3.13 6.17 -7.85
CA ILE A 292 4.09 7.01 -8.57
C ILE A 292 5.03 6.05 -9.30
N THR A 293 5.21 6.26 -10.60
CA THR A 293 6.15 5.50 -11.43
C THR A 293 7.09 6.48 -12.12
N TYR A 294 8.39 6.19 -12.01
CA TYR A 294 9.41 6.91 -12.75
C TYR A 294 9.55 6.33 -14.15
N ILE A 295 9.35 7.17 -15.17
CA ILE A 295 9.51 6.79 -16.58
C ILE A 295 10.76 7.49 -17.11
N PRO A 296 11.89 6.78 -17.30
CA PRO A 296 13.14 7.39 -17.73
C PRO A 296 13.05 8.14 -19.07
N ALA A 297 12.15 7.69 -19.95
CA ALA A 297 11.98 8.21 -21.31
C ALA A 297 11.27 9.58 -21.40
N VAL A 298 10.73 10.10 -20.29
CA VAL A 298 10.01 11.39 -20.24
C VAL A 298 10.89 12.51 -19.64
N LYS A 299 12.20 12.29 -19.55
CA LYS A 299 13.20 13.28 -19.11
C LYS A 299 13.70 14.17 -20.24
#